data_AF-A0A670JLU2-F1
#
_entry.id   AF-A0A670JLU2-F1
#
_cell.length_a   1.000
_cell.length_b   1.000
_cell.length_c   1.000
_cell.angle_alpha   90.00
_cell.angle_beta   90.00
_cell.angle_gamma   90.00
#
_symmetry.space_group_name_H-M   'P 1'
#
loop_
_entity.id
_entity.type
_entity.pdbx_description
1 polymer ?
#
loop_
_entity_poly.entity_id
_entity_poly.type
_entity_poly.pdbx_seq_one_letter_code
_entity_poly.pdbx_strand_id
1 'polypeptide(L)'
;MAALGASGCLRGGRVAVASLLLRQRPQGRRAAWGWRGLCQGPEAGKKKSDVPKPSFTDEKVQNLLFQMTGLNLQKVFKPVKQELNPPTYKLMTEAQLEEATKAAVEKAKERLKMPPVLSEREPINDVLAEDKILDGIEPYKYVFTDLAYSTPHRERFIVVRETNGTLRKATWEERDRMIQVYFPKEGRKIIPPVLFKEENLMTFLQDRHEELLDRCLVQFEPDSPDYIRVHQRTYDDIEKHGKYDLLRSTRHFGGMVWYFTNRKRIDGLLIDMLQRDLIEDAVSLVTLYHMLHPDCQSAKEAQEYDIQGLDLIKVYNSFIWASFHGVGTYHSNFPFFGVLGQEILYTFVEANHPWNSLLKGQHFI
;
A
#
# COMPACT_ATOMS: atom_id res chain seq x y z
N MET A 1 -8.47 38.79 -47.06
CA MET A 1 -9.61 39.53 -46.47
C MET A 1 -9.37 39.58 -44.96
N ALA A 2 -8.49 40.45 -44.46
CA ALA A 2 -8.73 41.88 -44.15
C ALA A 2 -9.80 42.08 -43.08
N ALA A 3 -9.36 42.33 -41.84
CA ALA A 3 -9.90 43.38 -40.96
C ALA A 3 -8.99 43.51 -39.71
N LEU A 4 -8.08 44.49 -39.81
CA LEU A 4 -7.37 45.16 -38.73
C LEU A 4 -8.36 46.03 -37.92
N GLY A 5 -8.07 46.23 -36.63
CA GLY A 5 -8.67 47.32 -35.82
C GLY A 5 -8.09 47.34 -34.39
N ALA A 6 -6.98 48.08 -34.19
CA ALA A 6 -6.92 49.39 -33.51
C ALA A 6 -7.40 49.36 -32.04
N SER A 7 -6.53 49.23 -31.05
CA SER A 7 -5.74 50.28 -30.36
C SER A 7 -6.58 51.33 -29.62
N GLY A 8 -6.45 51.35 -28.28
CA GLY A 8 -6.95 52.43 -27.42
C GLY A 8 -6.29 52.39 -26.04
N CYS A 9 -5.18 53.11 -25.88
CA CYS A 9 -4.61 53.48 -24.58
C CYS A 9 -5.26 54.78 -24.09
N LEU A 10 -5.64 54.84 -22.80
CA LEU A 10 -5.71 56.09 -22.05
C LEU A 10 -5.15 55.90 -20.63
N ARG A 11 -4.17 56.77 -20.32
CA ARG A 11 -3.67 57.16 -18.98
C ARG A 11 -4.87 57.64 -18.15
N GLY A 12 -4.93 57.60 -16.82
CA GLY A 12 -3.94 57.76 -15.77
C GLY A 12 -4.69 58.38 -14.57
N GLY A 13 -4.23 58.15 -13.34
CA GLY A 13 -4.87 58.73 -12.17
C GLY A 13 -4.30 58.19 -10.86
N ARG A 14 -3.18 58.78 -10.42
CA ARG A 14 -2.72 58.68 -9.02
C ARG A 14 -3.58 59.62 -8.17
N VAL A 15 -4.02 59.16 -7.01
CA VAL A 15 -4.25 60.01 -5.84
C VAL A 15 -3.57 59.33 -4.65
N ALA A 16 -2.71 60.08 -3.98
CA ALA A 16 -2.09 59.78 -2.70
C ALA A 16 -2.68 60.71 -1.63
N VAL A 17 -2.29 60.47 -0.38
CA VAL A 17 -2.49 61.30 0.84
C VAL A 17 -3.83 60.98 1.54
N ALA A 18 -3.93 60.70 2.85
CA ALA A 18 -3.08 61.02 3.98
C ALA A 18 -3.19 59.96 5.10
N SER A 19 -2.07 59.77 5.79
CA SER A 19 -1.91 59.32 7.17
C SER A 19 -2.73 60.14 8.18
N LEU A 20 -3.06 59.57 9.36
CA LEU A 20 -2.73 60.11 10.69
C LEU A 20 -3.27 59.20 11.84
N LEU A 21 -2.31 58.76 12.67
CA LEU A 21 -2.34 58.70 14.14
C LEU A 21 -3.13 57.60 14.90
N LEU A 22 -2.31 56.72 15.49
CA LEU A 22 -2.15 56.51 16.95
C LEU A 22 -3.42 56.34 17.79
N ARG A 23 -3.63 55.11 18.29
CA ARG A 23 -4.10 54.94 19.67
C ARG A 23 -3.40 53.79 20.37
N GLN A 24 -2.80 54.15 21.49
CA GLN A 24 -1.94 53.36 22.36
C GLN A 24 -2.73 52.36 23.23
N ARG A 25 -1.98 51.38 23.73
CA ARG A 25 -2.32 50.36 24.74
C ARG A 25 -2.82 50.96 26.07
N PRO A 26 -3.37 50.10 26.95
CA PRO A 26 -2.61 49.75 28.17
C PRO A 26 -2.58 48.22 28.39
N GLN A 27 -1.41 47.58 28.52
CA GLN A 27 -0.74 47.26 29.81
C GLN A 27 -1.69 46.69 30.88
N GLY A 28 -1.83 45.35 30.87
CA GLY A 28 -2.24 44.53 32.01
C GLY A 28 -1.14 43.55 32.37
N ARG A 29 -0.73 43.55 33.64
CA ARG A 29 0.46 42.89 34.18
C ARG A 29 0.26 41.38 34.41
N ARG A 30 1.33 40.63 34.14
CA ARG A 30 1.90 39.49 34.88
C ARG A 30 0.95 38.60 35.70
N ALA A 31 0.92 37.31 35.34
CA ALA A 31 1.00 36.24 36.32
C ALA A 31 1.75 35.05 35.71
N ALA A 32 3.01 34.91 36.11
CA ALA A 32 3.79 33.70 35.92
C ALA A 32 3.27 32.64 36.91
N TRP A 33 2.82 31.51 36.39
CA TRP A 33 2.62 30.27 37.13
C TRP A 33 3.54 29.29 36.40
N GLY A 34 4.75 29.05 36.90
CA GLY A 34 4.95 28.34 38.15
C GLY A 34 5.03 26.86 37.81
N TRP A 35 6.14 26.46 37.21
CA TRP A 35 6.51 25.05 37.05
C TRP A 35 6.52 24.41 38.44
N ARG A 36 5.56 23.53 38.70
CA ARG A 36 5.66 22.53 39.78
C ARG A 36 5.85 21.18 39.11
N GLY A 37 7.08 20.69 39.23
CA GLY A 37 7.38 19.29 39.00
C GLY A 37 6.62 18.43 40.00
N LEU A 38 6.01 17.37 39.49
CA LEU A 38 5.78 16.16 40.26
C LEU A 38 6.68 15.09 39.67
N CYS A 39 7.72 14.77 40.42
CA CYS A 39 8.45 13.53 40.31
C CYS A 39 7.49 12.37 40.62
N GLN A 40 7.27 11.48 39.66
CA GLN A 40 6.95 10.08 39.95
C GLN A 40 8.17 9.25 39.55
N GLY A 41 8.54 8.35 40.45
CA GLY A 41 9.77 7.56 40.42
C GLY A 41 9.81 6.50 39.31
N PRO A 42 10.91 5.72 39.28
CA PRO A 42 11.36 5.03 38.08
C PRO A 42 10.66 3.68 37.90
N GLU A 43 9.80 3.57 36.90
CA GLU A 43 9.43 2.26 36.36
C GLU A 43 10.19 2.00 35.05
N ALA A 44 11.18 1.11 35.19
CA ALA A 44 11.78 0.24 34.18
C ALA A 44 11.75 0.77 32.74
N GLY A 45 12.87 1.37 32.33
CA GLY A 45 13.14 1.77 30.96
C GLY A 45 13.04 0.60 29.98
N LYS A 46 11.89 0.48 29.32
CA LYS A 46 11.85 -0.05 27.97
C LYS A 46 12.58 0.95 27.09
N LYS A 47 13.84 0.66 26.75
CA LYS A 47 14.51 1.27 25.60
C LYS A 47 13.71 0.87 24.35
N LYS A 48 12.64 1.59 24.04
CA LYS A 48 12.14 1.64 22.66
C LYS A 48 13.25 2.31 21.89
N SER A 49 13.89 1.60 20.98
CA SER A 49 14.69 2.25 19.95
C SER A 49 13.78 3.26 19.25
N ASP A 50 14.09 4.56 19.38
CA ASP A 50 13.34 5.68 18.80
C ASP A 50 13.43 5.75 17.26
N VAL A 51 13.71 4.63 16.60
CA VAL A 51 13.74 4.56 15.14
C VAL A 51 12.30 4.44 14.65
N PRO A 52 11.76 5.44 13.92
CA PRO A 52 10.41 5.34 13.39
C PRO A 52 10.34 4.13 12.46
N LYS A 53 9.27 3.34 12.61
CA LYS A 53 9.04 2.20 11.71
C LYS A 53 8.94 2.72 10.27
N PRO A 54 9.60 2.06 9.31
CA PRO A 54 9.55 2.49 7.91
C PRO A 54 8.11 2.50 7.42
N SER A 55 7.76 3.51 6.63
CA SER A 55 6.44 3.65 6.02
C SER A 55 6.44 3.02 4.63
N PHE A 56 5.27 2.60 4.15
CA PHE A 56 5.15 2.06 2.79
C PHE A 56 5.59 3.10 1.74
N THR A 57 5.38 4.38 2.00
CA THR A 57 5.69 5.48 1.07
C THR A 57 7.16 5.90 1.06
N ASP A 58 8.00 5.35 1.93
CA ASP A 58 9.42 5.70 1.99
C ASP A 58 10.14 5.30 0.70
N GLU A 59 11.01 6.16 0.18
CA GLU A 59 11.72 5.92 -1.09
C GLU A 59 12.53 4.63 -1.08
N LYS A 60 13.21 4.31 0.04
CA LYS A 60 13.97 3.07 0.19
C LYS A 60 13.09 1.84 0.08
N VAL A 61 11.93 1.86 0.75
CA VAL A 61 10.95 0.76 0.70
C VAL A 61 10.38 0.63 -0.71
N GLN A 62 9.98 1.74 -1.32
CA GLN A 62 9.45 1.76 -2.68
C GLN A 62 10.46 1.23 -3.70
N ASN A 63 11.75 1.55 -3.57
CA ASN A 63 12.81 1.04 -4.45
C ASN A 63 12.98 -0.48 -4.32
N LEU A 64 13.01 -1.01 -3.08
CA LEU A 64 13.08 -2.46 -2.83
C LEU A 64 11.85 -3.18 -3.39
N LEU A 65 10.65 -2.64 -3.14
CA LEU A 65 9.40 -3.20 -3.65
C LEU A 65 9.34 -3.16 -5.19
N PHE A 66 9.83 -2.07 -5.79
CA PHE A 66 9.88 -1.93 -7.24
C PHE A 66 10.87 -2.94 -7.88
N GLN A 67 12.03 -3.15 -7.26
CA GLN A 67 13.00 -4.17 -7.69
C GLN A 67 12.36 -5.56 -7.68
N MET A 68 11.79 -5.97 -6.53
CA MET A 68 11.16 -7.29 -6.39
C MET A 68 9.93 -7.50 -7.29
N THR A 69 9.24 -6.43 -7.68
CA THR A 69 8.07 -6.52 -8.58
C THR A 69 8.49 -6.98 -9.99
N GLY A 70 9.70 -6.59 -10.42
CA GLY A 70 10.20 -6.79 -11.77
C GLY A 70 9.38 -6.04 -12.83
N LEU A 71 9.94 -5.91 -14.03
CA LEU A 71 9.29 -5.24 -15.15
C LEU A 71 9.26 -6.16 -16.36
N ASN A 72 8.09 -6.76 -16.61
CA ASN A 72 7.82 -7.53 -17.82
C ASN A 72 6.85 -6.77 -18.73
N LEU A 73 7.37 -6.19 -19.82
CA LEU A 73 6.59 -5.40 -20.78
C LEU A 73 5.42 -6.18 -21.39
N GLN A 74 5.60 -7.48 -21.66
CA GLN A 74 4.56 -8.31 -22.27
C GLN A 74 3.37 -8.51 -21.32
N LYS A 75 3.65 -8.61 -20.01
CA LYS A 75 2.62 -8.75 -18.98
C LYS A 75 1.93 -7.40 -18.71
N VAL A 76 2.70 -6.33 -18.58
CA VAL A 76 2.17 -4.97 -18.31
C VAL A 76 1.31 -4.44 -19.46
N PHE A 77 1.67 -4.76 -20.70
CA PHE A 77 0.92 -4.39 -21.91
C PHE A 77 0.17 -5.57 -22.51
N LYS A 78 -0.40 -6.44 -21.66
CA LYS A 78 -1.25 -7.53 -22.10
C LYS A 78 -2.44 -7.00 -22.93
N PRO A 79 -2.80 -7.65 -24.05
CA PRO A 79 -3.99 -7.29 -24.82
C PRO A 79 -5.25 -7.34 -23.96
N VAL A 80 -5.99 -6.22 -23.92
CA VAL A 80 -7.25 -6.10 -23.19
C VAL A 80 -8.42 -6.34 -24.15
N LYS A 81 -9.48 -6.97 -23.66
CA LYS A 81 -10.74 -7.11 -24.40
C LYS A 81 -11.42 -5.74 -24.51
N GLN A 82 -11.21 -5.06 -25.62
CA GLN A 82 -11.77 -3.75 -25.95
C GLN A 82 -12.08 -3.69 -27.45
N GLU A 83 -12.75 -2.63 -27.89
CA GLU A 83 -12.95 -2.38 -29.32
C GLU A 83 -11.60 -2.25 -30.02
N LEU A 84 -11.42 -3.06 -31.07
CA LEU A 84 -10.15 -3.17 -31.77
C LEU A 84 -10.09 -2.16 -32.92
N ASN A 85 -9.01 -1.39 -32.95
CA ASN A 85 -8.67 -0.53 -34.08
C ASN A 85 -7.59 -1.19 -34.93
N PRO A 86 -7.52 -0.93 -36.25
CA PRO A 86 -6.48 -1.48 -37.10
C PRO A 86 -5.08 -1.02 -36.62
N PRO A 87 -4.10 -1.92 -36.54
CA PRO A 87 -2.75 -1.58 -36.09
C PRO A 87 -2.04 -0.67 -37.09
N THR A 88 -1.20 0.25 -36.59
CA THR A 88 -0.36 1.12 -37.41
C THR A 88 1.06 0.58 -37.46
N TYR A 89 1.57 0.30 -38.66
CA TYR A 89 2.94 -0.15 -38.88
C TYR A 89 3.85 1.04 -39.17
N LYS A 90 5.08 1.00 -38.64
CA LYS A 90 6.12 2.01 -38.87
C LYS A 90 7.45 1.31 -39.12
N LEU A 91 8.21 1.81 -40.08
CA LEU A 91 9.60 1.38 -40.31
C LEU A 91 10.50 2.21 -39.40
N MET A 92 11.34 1.55 -38.61
CA MET A 92 12.22 2.18 -37.64
C MET A 92 13.66 1.72 -37.82
N THR A 93 14.62 2.61 -37.54
CA THR A 93 16.03 2.24 -37.36
C THR A 93 16.25 1.65 -35.96
N GLU A 94 17.39 1.01 -35.73
CA GLU A 94 17.72 0.44 -34.41
C GLU A 94 17.68 1.49 -33.29
N ALA A 95 18.24 2.68 -33.54
CA ALA A 95 18.19 3.78 -32.57
C ALA A 95 16.75 4.21 -32.23
N GLN A 96 15.86 4.27 -33.23
CA GLN A 96 14.44 4.59 -33.01
C GLN A 96 13.71 3.49 -32.26
N LEU A 97 14.10 2.22 -32.47
CA LEU A 97 13.56 1.09 -31.72
C LEU A 97 13.99 1.13 -30.26
N GLU A 98 15.25 1.45 -29.97
CA GLU A 98 15.74 1.67 -28.61
C GLU A 98 15.03 2.83 -27.89
N GLU A 99 14.79 3.94 -28.58
CA GLU A 99 14.02 5.06 -28.03
C GLU A 99 12.56 4.66 -27.74
N ALA A 100 11.92 3.93 -28.66
CA ALA A 100 10.56 3.44 -28.48
C ALA A 100 10.45 2.44 -27.32
N THR A 101 11.45 1.57 -27.15
CA THR A 101 11.49 0.62 -26.02
C THR A 101 11.73 1.33 -24.69
N LYS A 102 12.62 2.33 -24.62
CA LYS A 102 12.80 3.19 -23.44
C LYS A 102 11.50 3.90 -23.06
N ALA A 103 10.81 4.50 -24.03
CA ALA A 103 9.52 5.15 -23.80
C ALA A 103 8.43 4.15 -23.32
N ALA A 104 8.45 2.92 -23.82
CA ALA A 104 7.56 1.85 -23.34
C ALA A 104 7.87 1.45 -21.89
N VAL A 105 9.15 1.39 -21.51
CA VAL A 105 9.58 1.12 -20.14
C VAL A 105 9.15 2.24 -19.18
N GLU A 106 9.28 3.51 -19.57
CA GLU A 106 8.81 4.64 -18.75
C GLU A 106 7.29 4.58 -18.52
N LYS A 107 6.51 4.34 -19.58
CA LYS A 107 5.06 4.13 -19.47
C LYS A 107 4.71 2.91 -18.61
N ALA A 108 5.50 1.85 -18.68
CA ALA A 108 5.30 0.67 -17.83
C ALA A 108 5.53 1.01 -16.35
N LYS A 109 6.57 1.80 -16.04
CA LYS A 109 6.84 2.29 -14.67
C LYS A 109 5.68 3.10 -14.12
N GLU A 110 5.09 3.99 -14.93
CA GLU A 110 3.92 4.76 -14.54
C GLU A 110 2.71 3.87 -14.24
N ARG A 111 2.46 2.85 -15.07
CA ARG A 111 1.37 1.87 -14.86
C ARG A 111 1.59 0.98 -13.63
N LEU A 112 2.84 0.65 -13.32
CA LEU A 112 3.24 -0.17 -12.18
C LEU A 112 3.27 0.59 -10.86
N LYS A 113 2.94 1.89 -10.85
CA LYS A 113 2.86 2.66 -9.61
C LYS A 113 1.89 2.00 -8.63
N MET A 114 2.43 1.61 -7.49
CA MET A 114 1.70 0.86 -6.46
C MET A 114 0.67 1.76 -5.76
N PRO A 115 -0.53 1.25 -5.46
CA PRO A 115 -1.50 2.00 -4.66
C PRO A 115 -0.97 2.17 -3.23
N PRO A 116 -1.25 3.30 -2.57
CA PRO A 116 -0.83 3.51 -1.18
C PRO A 116 -1.56 2.53 -0.26
N VAL A 117 -0.83 1.95 0.70
CA VAL A 117 -1.40 1.09 1.74
C VAL A 117 -1.75 1.95 2.96
N LEU A 118 -3.05 2.06 3.25
CA LEU A 118 -3.58 2.82 4.39
C LEU A 118 -4.16 1.87 5.44
N SER A 119 -4.23 2.35 6.68
CA SER A 119 -5.00 1.68 7.74
C SER A 119 -6.50 1.88 7.52
N GLU A 120 -7.30 1.01 8.13
CA GLU A 120 -8.75 1.15 8.14
C GLU A 120 -9.17 2.48 8.76
N ARG A 121 -10.11 3.16 8.10
CA ARG A 121 -10.66 4.43 8.59
C ARG A 121 -11.60 4.23 9.77
N GLU A 122 -11.56 5.15 10.74
CA GLU A 122 -12.45 5.14 11.89
C GLU A 122 -13.89 5.56 11.50
N PRO A 123 -14.92 4.97 12.13
CA PRO A 123 -16.32 5.33 11.85
C PRO A 123 -16.63 6.76 12.32
N ILE A 124 -17.38 7.49 11.50
CA ILE A 124 -17.80 8.86 11.82
C ILE A 124 -19.09 8.80 12.64
N ASN A 125 -19.02 9.20 13.91
CA ASN A 125 -20.16 9.32 14.82
C ASN A 125 -20.23 10.74 15.37
N ASP A 126 -20.56 11.71 14.51
CA ASP A 126 -20.61 13.12 14.85
C ASP A 126 -22.02 13.68 14.63
N VAL A 127 -22.63 14.19 15.70
CA VAL A 127 -23.98 14.75 15.74
C VAL A 127 -23.87 16.27 15.81
N LEU A 128 -24.51 16.96 14.87
CA LEU A 128 -24.43 18.42 14.74
C LEU A 128 -25.55 19.12 15.52
N ALA A 129 -26.77 18.58 15.46
CA ALA A 129 -27.94 19.15 16.12
C ALA A 129 -29.01 18.08 16.40
N GLU A 130 -29.86 18.32 17.40
CA GLU A 130 -30.97 17.45 17.78
C GLU A 130 -32.23 18.28 18.01
N ASP A 131 -33.23 18.14 17.13
CA ASP A 131 -34.52 18.83 17.28
C ASP A 131 -35.64 17.81 17.49
N LYS A 132 -35.94 17.53 18.76
CA LYS A 132 -36.97 16.54 19.17
C LYS A 132 -38.38 16.87 18.68
N ILE A 133 -38.64 18.12 18.27
CA ILE A 133 -39.93 18.55 17.72
C ILE A 133 -40.22 17.85 16.39
N LEU A 134 -39.16 17.49 15.64
CA LEU A 134 -39.28 16.84 14.33
C LEU A 134 -39.31 15.31 14.42
N ASP A 135 -39.26 14.75 15.63
CA ASP A 135 -39.33 13.31 15.87
C ASP A 135 -40.70 12.76 15.46
N GLY A 136 -40.71 11.75 14.58
CA GLY A 136 -41.92 11.07 14.12
C GLY A 136 -42.78 11.83 13.11
N ILE A 137 -42.35 13.01 12.65
CA ILE A 137 -43.05 13.75 11.58
C ILE A 137 -42.77 13.12 10.21
N GLU A 138 -41.52 12.79 9.94
CA GLU A 138 -41.07 12.31 8.64
C GLU A 138 -40.77 10.80 8.69
N PRO A 139 -41.28 10.00 7.73
CA PRO A 139 -41.06 8.55 7.72
C PRO A 139 -39.71 8.12 7.11
N TYR A 140 -38.94 9.04 6.51
CA TYR A 140 -37.70 8.75 5.81
C TYR A 140 -36.58 9.69 6.23
N LYS A 141 -35.32 9.25 6.05
CA LYS A 141 -34.14 10.10 6.26
C LYS A 141 -33.83 10.94 5.03
N TYR A 142 -33.39 12.18 5.24
CA TYR A 142 -32.90 13.07 4.18
C TYR A 142 -31.39 13.15 4.20
N VAL A 143 -30.76 13.12 3.03
CA VAL A 143 -29.31 13.21 2.88
C VAL A 143 -28.98 14.47 2.09
N PHE A 144 -28.40 15.45 2.77
CA PHE A 144 -27.97 16.70 2.16
C PHE A 144 -26.48 16.60 1.82
N THR A 145 -26.15 16.88 0.57
CA THR A 145 -24.77 16.78 0.05
C THR A 145 -24.36 18.12 -0.53
N ASP A 146 -23.24 18.67 -0.08
CA ASP A 146 -22.62 19.82 -0.73
C ASP A 146 -22.09 19.42 -2.12
N LEU A 147 -22.44 20.20 -3.15
CA LEU A 147 -22.07 19.95 -4.55
C LEU A 147 -20.99 20.92 -5.07
N ALA A 148 -20.36 21.71 -4.22
CA ALA A 148 -19.31 22.64 -4.63
C ALA A 148 -18.15 21.91 -5.35
N TYR A 149 -17.79 22.37 -6.54
CA TYR A 149 -16.79 21.70 -7.38
C TYR A 149 -15.36 21.84 -6.83
N SER A 150 -15.04 22.98 -6.21
CA SER A 150 -13.70 23.27 -5.67
C SER A 150 -13.33 22.45 -4.44
N THR A 151 -14.31 21.82 -3.77
CA THR A 151 -14.10 21.12 -2.50
C THR A 151 -13.68 19.66 -2.74
N PRO A 152 -12.57 19.17 -2.15
CA PRO A 152 -12.14 17.79 -2.32
C PRO A 152 -13.13 16.82 -1.65
N HIS A 153 -13.20 15.61 -2.20
CA HIS A 153 -14.15 14.59 -1.74
C HIS A 153 -14.00 14.17 -0.28
N ARG A 154 -12.83 14.35 0.35
CA ARG A 154 -12.60 14.05 1.77
C ARG A 154 -13.08 15.15 2.73
N GLU A 155 -13.14 16.40 2.28
CA GLU A 155 -13.54 17.55 3.12
C GLU A 155 -15.00 17.95 2.91
N ARG A 156 -15.64 17.42 1.86
CA ARG A 156 -17.04 17.69 1.50
C ARG A 156 -18.01 17.41 2.66
N PHE A 157 -18.96 18.31 2.87
CA PHE A 157 -20.01 18.16 3.87
C PHE A 157 -21.15 17.29 3.33
N ILE A 158 -21.42 16.20 4.03
CA ILE A 158 -22.58 15.33 3.79
C ILE A 158 -23.23 15.06 5.13
N VAL A 159 -24.48 15.48 5.26
CA VAL A 159 -25.25 15.40 6.51
C VAL A 159 -26.53 14.62 6.28
N VAL A 160 -26.94 13.89 7.30
CA VAL A 160 -28.13 13.06 7.28
C VAL A 160 -29.07 13.57 8.38
N ARG A 161 -30.30 13.90 7.97
CA ARG A 161 -31.39 14.17 8.89
C ARG A 161 -32.15 12.86 9.10
N GLU A 162 -32.11 12.37 10.34
CA GLU A 162 -32.84 11.18 10.74
C GLU A 162 -34.30 11.49 11.09
N THR A 163 -35.12 10.45 11.12
CA THR A 163 -36.54 10.51 11.49
C THR A 163 -36.77 10.98 12.93
N ASN A 164 -35.75 10.82 13.78
CA ASN A 164 -35.81 11.18 15.20
C ASN A 164 -35.54 12.68 15.44
N GLY A 165 -35.35 13.47 14.37
CA GLY A 165 -34.99 14.89 14.45
C GLY A 165 -33.49 15.15 14.67
N THR A 166 -32.64 14.13 14.63
CA THR A 166 -31.18 14.26 14.74
C THR A 166 -30.56 14.62 13.39
N LEU A 167 -29.70 15.64 13.36
CA LEU A 167 -28.84 15.99 12.23
C LEU A 167 -27.42 15.52 12.54
N ARG A 168 -26.94 14.52 11.82
CA ARG A 168 -25.59 13.96 11.98
C ARG A 168 -24.79 14.01 10.68
N LYS A 169 -23.48 13.81 10.77
CA LYS A 169 -22.67 13.52 9.58
C LYS A 169 -23.03 12.15 9.00
N ALA A 170 -22.92 12.04 7.69
CA ALA A 170 -23.11 10.77 6.99
C ALA A 170 -22.04 9.75 7.39
N THR A 171 -22.40 8.47 7.42
CA THR A 171 -21.41 7.40 7.57
C THR A 171 -20.52 7.33 6.33
N TRP A 172 -19.37 6.67 6.44
CA TRP A 172 -18.47 6.50 5.30
C TRP A 172 -19.11 5.80 4.10
N GLU A 173 -19.95 4.79 4.33
CA GLU A 173 -20.70 4.10 3.26
C GLU A 173 -21.72 5.01 2.59
N GLU A 174 -22.47 5.79 3.39
CA GLU A 174 -23.42 6.78 2.86
C GLU A 174 -22.68 7.85 2.06
N ARG A 175 -21.53 8.31 2.55
CA ARG A 175 -20.66 9.29 1.90
C ARG A 175 -20.17 8.80 0.55
N ASP A 176 -19.54 7.63 0.52
CA ASP A 176 -19.01 7.02 -0.70
C ASP A 176 -20.11 6.83 -1.76
N ARG A 177 -21.29 6.41 -1.32
CA ARG A 177 -22.47 6.24 -2.18
C ARG A 177 -22.96 7.56 -2.75
N MET A 178 -23.12 8.59 -1.91
CA MET A 178 -23.58 9.91 -2.37
C MET A 178 -22.57 10.58 -3.30
N ILE A 179 -21.28 10.44 -3.01
CA ILE A 179 -20.23 10.94 -3.90
C ILE A 179 -20.36 10.29 -5.28
N GLN A 180 -20.55 8.97 -5.36
CA GLN A 180 -20.71 8.30 -6.66
C GLN A 180 -21.99 8.71 -7.40
N VAL A 181 -23.07 9.06 -6.69
CA VAL A 181 -24.34 9.53 -7.31
C VAL A 181 -24.13 10.89 -7.98
N TYR A 182 -23.51 11.83 -7.29
CA TYR A 182 -23.35 13.21 -7.80
C TYR A 182 -22.08 13.40 -8.65
N PHE A 183 -21.03 12.63 -8.37
CA PHE A 183 -19.74 12.66 -9.04
C PHE A 183 -19.36 11.24 -9.51
N PRO A 184 -19.97 10.77 -10.62
CA PRO A 184 -19.77 9.41 -11.07
C PRO A 184 -18.33 9.18 -11.54
N LYS A 185 -17.63 8.25 -10.87
CA LYS A 185 -16.34 7.73 -11.32
C LYS A 185 -16.55 6.51 -12.22
N GLU A 186 -15.83 6.45 -13.34
CA GLU A 186 -15.87 5.30 -14.25
C GLU A 186 -15.52 4.00 -13.54
N GLY A 187 -16.30 2.95 -13.82
CA GLY A 187 -16.12 1.61 -13.26
C GLY A 187 -16.61 1.42 -11.81
N ARG A 188 -16.83 2.50 -11.04
CA ARG A 188 -17.39 2.41 -9.69
C ARG A 188 -18.91 2.29 -9.73
N LYS A 189 -19.48 1.33 -9.03
CA LYS A 189 -20.94 1.17 -8.89
C LYS A 189 -21.43 1.73 -7.56
N ILE A 190 -22.64 2.29 -7.55
CA ILE A 190 -23.31 2.81 -6.35
C ILE A 190 -23.54 1.69 -5.33
N ILE A 191 -24.02 0.54 -5.80
CA ILE A 191 -24.15 -0.68 -5.00
C ILE A 191 -22.95 -1.56 -5.33
N PRO A 192 -22.15 -1.97 -4.31
CA PRO A 192 -21.02 -2.85 -4.54
C PRO A 192 -21.42 -4.15 -5.25
N PRO A 193 -20.66 -4.59 -6.27
CA PRO A 193 -20.91 -5.86 -6.94
C PRO A 193 -20.93 -7.05 -5.98
N VAL A 194 -21.82 -8.01 -6.25
CA VAL A 194 -21.95 -9.27 -5.48
C VAL A 194 -20.65 -10.10 -5.48
N LEU A 195 -19.77 -9.85 -6.45
CA LEU A 195 -18.42 -10.44 -6.58
C LEU A 195 -17.57 -10.31 -5.31
N PHE A 196 -17.75 -9.23 -4.52
CA PHE A 196 -16.93 -8.97 -3.33
C PHE A 196 -17.47 -9.67 -2.06
N LYS A 197 -18.58 -10.41 -2.15
CA LYS A 197 -19.07 -11.25 -1.06
C LYS A 197 -18.25 -12.55 -0.99
N GLU A 198 -18.04 -13.05 0.23
CA GLU A 198 -17.19 -14.20 0.52
C GLU A 198 -17.58 -15.46 -0.28
N GLU A 199 -18.87 -15.71 -0.39
CA GLU A 199 -19.44 -16.85 -1.13
C GLU A 199 -19.10 -16.83 -2.63
N ASN A 200 -18.87 -15.64 -3.20
CA ASN A 200 -18.68 -15.44 -4.63
C ASN A 200 -17.22 -15.20 -5.01
N LEU A 201 -16.29 -15.46 -4.09
CA LEU A 201 -14.86 -15.48 -4.36
C LEU A 201 -14.40 -16.70 -5.18
N MET A 202 -15.31 -17.30 -5.97
CA MET A 202 -15.03 -18.31 -6.99
C MET A 202 -13.97 -17.85 -8.02
N THR A 203 -13.71 -16.54 -8.09
CA THR A 203 -12.61 -15.94 -8.85
C THR A 203 -11.24 -16.52 -8.47
N PHE A 204 -11.05 -16.95 -7.22
CA PHE A 204 -9.81 -17.60 -6.77
C PHE A 204 -9.56 -18.95 -7.46
N LEU A 205 -10.62 -19.69 -7.78
CA LEU A 205 -10.49 -20.97 -8.50
C LEU A 205 -10.03 -20.79 -9.95
N GLN A 206 -10.15 -19.58 -10.51
CA GLN A 206 -9.83 -19.29 -11.90
C GLN A 206 -8.50 -18.54 -12.07
N ASP A 207 -7.73 -18.36 -11.00
CA ASP A 207 -6.44 -17.65 -11.02
C ASP A 207 -6.54 -16.20 -11.54
N ARG A 208 -7.69 -15.55 -11.30
CA ARG A 208 -7.98 -14.17 -11.71
C ARG A 208 -7.85 -13.18 -10.56
N HIS A 209 -6.85 -13.37 -9.71
CA HIS A 209 -6.56 -12.52 -8.55
C HIS A 209 -6.27 -11.07 -8.96
N GLU A 210 -5.50 -10.87 -10.04
CA GLU A 210 -5.19 -9.54 -10.59
C GLU A 210 -6.47 -8.77 -10.99
N GLU A 211 -7.39 -9.41 -11.72
CA GLU A 211 -8.66 -8.79 -12.13
C GLU A 211 -9.53 -8.40 -10.93
N LEU A 212 -9.52 -9.21 -9.87
CA LEU A 212 -10.25 -8.92 -8.63
C LEU A 212 -9.69 -7.68 -7.92
N LEU A 213 -8.36 -7.61 -7.79
CA LEU A 213 -7.68 -6.48 -7.14
C LEU A 213 -7.85 -5.19 -7.95
N ASP A 214 -7.76 -5.26 -9.28
CA ASP A 214 -8.03 -4.10 -10.15
C ASP A 214 -9.47 -3.59 -10.02
N ARG A 215 -10.46 -4.51 -9.95
CA ARG A 215 -11.86 -4.13 -9.70
C ARG A 215 -12.05 -3.53 -8.30
N CYS A 216 -11.34 -4.06 -7.30
CA CYS A 216 -11.39 -3.56 -5.93
C CYS A 216 -10.90 -2.11 -5.84
N LEU A 217 -9.76 -1.82 -6.50
CA LEU A 217 -9.14 -0.49 -6.58
C LEU A 217 -10.05 0.56 -7.21
N VAL A 218 -10.88 0.18 -8.17
CA VAL A 218 -11.86 1.09 -8.79
C VAL A 218 -13.10 1.27 -7.91
N GLN A 219 -13.58 0.18 -7.29
CA GLN A 219 -14.85 0.16 -6.55
C GLN A 219 -14.77 0.84 -5.18
N PHE A 220 -13.69 0.64 -4.44
CA PHE A 220 -13.56 1.07 -3.04
C PHE A 220 -12.40 2.05 -2.85
N GLU A 221 -12.44 2.80 -1.75
CA GLU A 221 -11.31 3.64 -1.33
C GLU A 221 -10.26 2.81 -0.57
N PRO A 222 -8.97 3.16 -0.63
CA PRO A 222 -7.88 2.36 -0.07
C PRO A 222 -7.92 2.20 1.47
N ASP A 223 -8.61 3.08 2.17
CA ASP A 223 -8.82 3.05 3.63
C ASP A 223 -10.17 2.41 4.03
N SER A 224 -10.96 1.96 3.07
CA SER A 224 -12.24 1.28 3.32
C SER A 224 -12.02 -0.12 3.92
N PRO A 225 -12.84 -0.55 4.90
CA PRO A 225 -12.75 -1.92 5.44
C PRO A 225 -12.95 -2.99 4.37
N ASP A 226 -13.84 -2.76 3.41
CA ASP A 226 -14.10 -3.70 2.31
C ASP A 226 -12.88 -3.86 1.39
N TYR A 227 -12.18 -2.75 1.12
CA TYR A 227 -10.96 -2.77 0.31
C TYR A 227 -9.88 -3.62 0.99
N ILE A 228 -9.61 -3.31 2.26
CA ILE A 228 -8.60 -4.01 3.05
C ILE A 228 -8.94 -5.50 3.17
N ARG A 229 -10.19 -5.83 3.47
CA ARG A 229 -10.66 -7.23 3.59
C ARG A 229 -10.42 -8.02 2.31
N VAL A 230 -10.81 -7.48 1.15
CA VAL A 230 -10.65 -8.16 -0.15
C VAL A 230 -9.17 -8.35 -0.50
N HIS A 231 -8.33 -7.33 -0.28
CA HIS A 231 -6.89 -7.42 -0.52
C HIS A 231 -6.23 -8.49 0.37
N GLN A 232 -6.46 -8.42 1.69
CA GLN A 232 -5.90 -9.39 2.64
C GLN A 232 -6.33 -10.82 2.30
N ARG A 233 -7.61 -11.02 1.98
CA ARG A 233 -8.13 -12.35 1.63
C ARG A 233 -7.49 -12.90 0.35
N THR A 234 -7.28 -12.04 -0.64
CA THR A 234 -6.62 -12.41 -1.90
C THR A 234 -5.16 -12.79 -1.66
N TYR A 235 -4.45 -12.06 -0.80
CA TYR A 235 -3.07 -12.39 -0.44
C TYR A 235 -2.96 -13.70 0.35
N ASP A 236 -3.88 -13.93 1.30
CA ASP A 236 -3.94 -15.20 2.04
C ASP A 236 -4.21 -16.41 1.13
N ASP A 237 -5.02 -16.24 0.07
CA ASP A 237 -5.29 -17.29 -0.91
C ASP A 237 -4.05 -17.60 -1.78
N ILE A 238 -3.35 -16.54 -2.22
CA ILE A 238 -2.09 -16.66 -2.96
C ILE A 238 -1.03 -17.38 -2.14
N GLU A 239 -0.91 -17.05 -0.85
CA GLU A 239 0.01 -17.69 0.09
C GLU A 239 -0.27 -19.20 0.21
N LYS A 240 -1.54 -19.57 0.42
CA LYS A 240 -1.96 -20.98 0.56
C LYS A 240 -1.67 -21.84 -0.67
N HIS A 241 -1.78 -21.25 -1.86
CA HIS A 241 -1.59 -21.97 -3.12
C HIS A 241 -0.21 -21.74 -3.76
N GLY A 242 0.64 -20.90 -3.16
CA GLY A 242 1.97 -20.57 -3.68
C GLY A 242 1.95 -19.82 -5.03
N LYS A 243 0.88 -19.09 -5.36
CA LYS A 243 0.67 -18.49 -6.69
C LYS A 243 1.19 -17.05 -6.81
N TYR A 244 2.40 -16.79 -6.34
CA TYR A 244 2.98 -15.43 -6.28
C TYR A 244 3.22 -14.80 -7.65
N ASP A 245 3.51 -15.63 -8.66
CA ASP A 245 3.79 -15.20 -10.04
C ASP A 245 2.61 -14.49 -10.71
N LEU A 246 1.37 -14.75 -10.26
CA LEU A 246 0.18 -14.07 -10.76
C LEU A 246 0.29 -12.56 -10.57
N LEU A 247 0.80 -12.11 -9.42
CA LEU A 247 0.93 -10.69 -9.11
C LEU A 247 2.29 -10.08 -9.49
N ARG A 248 3.27 -10.86 -9.95
CA ARG A 248 4.55 -10.29 -10.44
C ARG A 248 4.35 -9.38 -11.64
N SER A 249 5.17 -8.33 -11.75
CA SER A 249 5.02 -7.28 -12.76
C SER A 249 3.59 -6.68 -12.79
N THR A 250 2.95 -6.59 -11.64
CA THR A 250 1.71 -5.84 -11.44
C THR A 250 1.89 -4.82 -10.32
N ARG A 251 1.09 -3.76 -10.31
CA ARG A 251 1.07 -2.75 -9.24
C ARG A 251 0.68 -3.30 -7.86
N HIS A 252 0.10 -4.49 -7.80
CA HIS A 252 -0.40 -5.10 -6.56
C HIS A 252 0.68 -5.89 -5.81
N PHE A 253 1.81 -6.17 -6.45
CA PHE A 253 2.88 -6.98 -5.87
C PHE A 253 3.43 -6.37 -4.58
N GLY A 254 3.75 -5.08 -4.57
CA GLY A 254 4.33 -4.48 -3.36
C GLY A 254 3.36 -4.41 -2.18
N GLY A 255 2.05 -4.27 -2.43
CA GLY A 255 1.03 -4.37 -1.38
C GLY A 255 0.99 -5.76 -0.74
N MET A 256 1.15 -6.81 -1.56
CA MET A 256 1.24 -8.19 -1.10
C MET A 256 2.51 -8.43 -0.26
N VAL A 257 3.67 -8.01 -0.76
CA VAL A 257 4.94 -8.15 -0.04
C VAL A 257 4.88 -7.42 1.30
N TRP A 258 4.41 -6.17 1.30
CA TRP A 258 4.24 -5.37 2.51
C TRP A 258 3.33 -6.05 3.54
N TYR A 259 2.23 -6.66 3.10
CA TYR A 259 1.32 -7.41 3.95
C TYR A 259 2.01 -8.62 4.61
N PHE A 260 2.74 -9.41 3.83
CA PHE A 260 3.48 -10.58 4.33
C PHE A 260 4.61 -10.21 5.28
N THR A 261 5.38 -9.15 4.98
CA THR A 261 6.46 -8.68 5.87
C THR A 261 5.90 -8.19 7.20
N ASN A 262 4.78 -7.48 7.21
CA ASN A 262 4.13 -7.03 8.45
C ASN A 262 3.59 -8.19 9.29
N ARG A 263 3.06 -9.25 8.66
CA ARG A 263 2.56 -10.45 9.36
C ARG A 263 3.64 -11.48 9.68
N LYS A 264 4.91 -11.22 9.32
CA LYS A 264 6.04 -12.13 9.47
C LYS A 264 5.85 -13.47 8.77
N ARG A 265 5.21 -13.45 7.59
CA ARG A 265 4.96 -14.63 6.76
C ARG A 265 5.63 -14.49 5.39
N ILE A 266 6.95 -14.40 5.37
CA ILE A 266 7.71 -14.21 4.12
C ILE A 266 8.23 -15.51 3.52
N ASP A 267 8.14 -16.61 4.27
CA ASP A 267 8.83 -17.87 3.93
C ASP A 267 8.34 -18.46 2.61
N GLY A 268 7.03 -18.48 2.37
CA GLY A 268 6.46 -18.99 1.12
C GLY A 268 6.90 -18.18 -0.11
N LEU A 269 6.98 -16.85 0.03
CA LEU A 269 7.46 -15.97 -1.04
C LEU A 269 8.97 -16.13 -1.27
N LEU A 270 9.74 -16.27 -0.19
CA LEU A 270 11.19 -16.48 -0.26
C LEU A 270 11.51 -17.78 -1.00
N ILE A 271 10.78 -18.86 -0.71
CA ILE A 271 10.93 -20.15 -1.40
C ILE A 271 10.61 -20.00 -2.90
N ASP A 272 9.54 -19.29 -3.28
CA ASP A 272 9.20 -19.05 -4.69
C ASP A 272 10.28 -18.23 -5.42
N MET A 273 10.88 -17.23 -4.75
CA MET A 273 11.99 -16.46 -5.33
C MET A 273 13.23 -17.32 -5.54
N LEU A 274 13.59 -18.16 -4.57
CA LEU A 274 14.74 -19.06 -4.66
C LEU A 274 14.55 -20.15 -5.73
N GLN A 275 13.36 -20.74 -5.83
CA GLN A 275 13.03 -21.74 -6.87
C GLN A 275 13.10 -21.19 -8.30
N ARG A 276 13.02 -19.86 -8.46
CA ARG A 276 13.08 -19.16 -9.75
C ARG A 276 14.42 -18.47 -9.99
N ASP A 277 15.44 -18.78 -9.17
CA ASP A 277 16.78 -18.20 -9.21
C ASP A 277 16.81 -16.65 -9.05
N LEU A 278 15.81 -16.06 -8.40
CA LEU A 278 15.75 -14.62 -8.12
C LEU A 278 16.38 -14.28 -6.78
N ILE A 279 17.70 -14.47 -6.73
CA ILE A 279 18.50 -14.28 -5.51
C ILE A 279 18.48 -12.81 -5.06
N GLU A 280 18.60 -11.86 -5.98
CA GLU A 280 18.61 -10.42 -5.65
C GLU A 280 17.30 -9.96 -5.02
N ASP A 281 16.17 -10.46 -5.52
CA ASP A 281 14.84 -10.16 -4.97
C ASP A 281 14.67 -10.79 -3.59
N ALA A 282 15.18 -12.01 -3.39
CA ALA A 282 15.19 -12.68 -2.10
C ALA A 282 16.02 -11.91 -1.05
N VAL A 283 17.20 -11.39 -1.43
CA VAL A 283 18.01 -10.52 -0.58
C VAL A 283 17.26 -9.23 -0.26
N SER A 284 16.59 -8.64 -1.24
CA SER A 284 15.78 -7.43 -1.07
C SER A 284 14.61 -7.65 -0.09
N LEU A 285 13.97 -8.82 -0.14
CA LEU A 285 12.89 -9.21 0.76
C LEU A 285 13.36 -9.36 2.21
N VAL A 286 14.48 -10.04 2.44
CA VAL A 286 15.06 -10.19 3.78
C VAL A 286 15.55 -8.84 4.31
N THR A 287 16.13 -8.02 3.45
CA THR A 287 16.51 -6.64 3.80
C THR A 287 15.30 -5.83 4.27
N LEU A 288 14.19 -5.87 3.51
CA LEU A 288 12.94 -5.21 3.89
C LEU A 288 12.39 -5.75 5.21
N TYR A 289 12.49 -7.06 5.46
CA TYR A 289 12.11 -7.67 6.72
C TYR A 289 12.93 -7.17 7.91
N HIS A 290 14.26 -7.08 7.77
CA HIS A 290 15.14 -6.53 8.81
C HIS A 290 14.88 -5.04 9.07
N MET A 291 14.52 -4.25 8.04
CA MET A 291 14.13 -2.85 8.21
C MET A 291 12.85 -2.69 9.04
N LEU A 292 11.86 -3.56 8.84
CA LEU A 292 10.58 -3.53 9.56
C LEU A 292 10.67 -4.12 10.97
N HIS A 293 11.51 -5.13 11.17
CA HIS A 293 11.65 -5.86 12.43
C HIS A 293 13.12 -5.86 12.91
N PRO A 294 13.65 -4.72 13.39
CA PRO A 294 15.03 -4.62 13.86
C PRO A 294 15.31 -5.44 15.13
N ASP A 295 14.27 -5.80 15.87
CA ASP A 295 14.39 -6.59 17.10
C ASP A 295 14.66 -8.09 16.85
N CYS A 296 14.43 -8.56 15.62
CA CYS A 296 14.63 -9.95 15.24
C CYS A 296 16.11 -10.35 15.36
N GLN A 297 16.35 -11.59 15.81
CA GLN A 297 17.72 -12.10 15.99
C GLN A 297 18.50 -12.10 14.67
N SER A 298 17.86 -12.47 13.56
CA SER A 298 18.46 -12.40 12.23
C SER A 298 18.90 -10.99 11.84
N ALA A 299 18.14 -9.96 12.24
CA ALA A 299 18.47 -8.56 11.96
C ALA A 299 19.67 -8.08 12.79
N LYS A 300 19.76 -8.50 14.05
CA LYS A 300 20.88 -8.19 14.95
C LYS A 300 22.16 -8.85 14.48
N GLU A 301 22.11 -10.15 14.18
CA GLU A 301 23.26 -10.89 13.65
C GLU A 301 23.73 -10.29 12.31
N ALA A 302 22.80 -9.93 11.42
CA ALA A 302 23.16 -9.27 10.16
C ALA A 302 23.84 -7.90 10.37
N GLN A 303 23.40 -7.12 11.37
CA GLN A 303 24.00 -5.82 11.69
C GLN A 303 25.36 -5.94 12.39
N GLU A 304 25.52 -6.94 13.27
CA GLU A 304 26.77 -7.17 14.00
C GLU A 304 27.90 -7.65 13.08
N TYR A 305 27.57 -8.47 12.08
CA TYR A 305 28.53 -9.07 11.16
C TYR A 305 28.57 -8.41 9.77
N ASP A 306 27.82 -7.32 9.55
CA ASP A 306 27.66 -6.62 8.25
C ASP A 306 27.46 -7.59 7.06
N ILE A 307 26.56 -8.55 7.26
CA ILE A 307 26.37 -9.66 6.33
C ILE A 307 25.54 -9.19 5.14
N GLN A 308 26.10 -9.35 3.93
CA GLN A 308 25.48 -8.91 2.69
C GLN A 308 25.20 -10.08 1.74
N GLY A 309 24.21 -9.91 0.86
CA GLY A 309 23.92 -10.86 -0.21
C GLY A 309 23.39 -12.21 0.27
N LEU A 310 23.89 -13.29 -0.32
CA LEU A 310 23.42 -14.67 -0.09
C LEU A 310 23.54 -15.12 1.37
N ASP A 311 24.53 -14.62 2.09
CA ASP A 311 24.74 -14.99 3.48
C ASP A 311 23.64 -14.43 4.40
N LEU A 312 22.97 -13.33 3.99
CA LEU A 312 21.81 -12.80 4.70
C LEU A 312 20.64 -13.78 4.71
N ILE A 313 20.43 -14.47 3.58
CA ILE A 313 19.38 -15.49 3.44
C ILE A 313 19.73 -16.70 4.32
N LYS A 314 21.01 -17.09 4.39
CA LYS A 314 21.46 -18.19 5.27
C LYS A 314 21.24 -17.87 6.74
N VAL A 315 21.58 -16.67 7.20
CA VAL A 315 21.35 -16.22 8.58
C VAL A 315 19.86 -16.24 8.92
N TYR A 316 19.02 -15.71 8.02
CA TYR A 316 17.57 -15.75 8.19
C TYR A 316 17.04 -17.20 8.26
N ASN A 317 17.54 -18.10 7.41
CA ASN A 317 17.13 -19.50 7.41
C ASN A 317 17.57 -20.24 8.69
N SER A 318 18.79 -20.00 9.18
CA SER A 318 19.28 -20.53 10.46
C SER A 318 18.42 -20.06 11.63
N PHE A 319 17.97 -18.79 11.62
CA PHE A 319 17.04 -18.25 12.60
C PHE A 319 15.68 -18.94 12.57
N ILE A 320 15.11 -19.17 11.39
CA ILE A 320 13.85 -19.94 11.24
C ILE A 320 14.05 -21.34 11.83
N TRP A 321 15.12 -22.03 11.42
CA TRP A 321 15.37 -23.41 11.82
C TRP A 321 15.53 -23.55 13.33
N ALA A 322 16.23 -22.61 13.97
CA ALA A 322 16.35 -22.52 15.43
C ALA A 322 15.00 -22.22 16.11
N SER A 323 14.16 -21.38 15.52
CA SER A 323 12.82 -21.08 16.03
C SER A 323 11.88 -22.30 15.96
N PHE A 324 11.97 -23.11 14.90
CA PHE A 324 11.19 -24.35 14.78
C PHE A 324 11.64 -25.45 15.74
N HIS A 325 12.95 -25.57 16.04
CA HIS A 325 13.47 -26.59 16.96
C HIS A 325 13.48 -26.16 18.44
N GLY A 326 13.35 -24.86 18.72
CA GLY A 326 13.21 -24.32 20.08
C GLY A 326 11.79 -24.37 20.64
N VAL A 327 10.76 -24.60 19.82
CA VAL A 327 9.35 -24.66 20.25
C VAL A 327 8.88 -26.11 20.30
N GLY A 328 9.01 -26.73 21.47
CA GLY A 328 8.33 -27.98 21.76
C GLY A 328 6.81 -27.86 21.60
N THR A 329 6.23 -28.80 20.86
CA THR A 329 4.81 -29.18 20.79
C THR A 329 3.79 -28.08 20.43
N TYR A 330 3.31 -28.08 19.18
CA TYR A 330 1.89 -27.86 18.87
C TYR A 330 1.45 -28.71 17.66
N HIS A 331 0.57 -29.68 17.92
CA HIS A 331 -0.25 -30.34 16.91
C HIS A 331 -1.38 -29.39 16.48
N SER A 332 -1.48 -29.11 15.18
CA SER A 332 -2.64 -29.46 14.32
C SER A 332 -2.79 -28.52 13.12
N ASN A 333 -2.88 -29.15 11.94
CA ASN A 333 -3.49 -28.67 10.70
C ASN A 333 -2.85 -27.48 9.95
N PHE A 334 -1.69 -27.73 9.35
CA PHE A 334 -1.31 -27.14 8.06
C PHE A 334 -1.18 -28.27 7.03
N PRO A 335 -2.03 -28.34 5.98
CA PRO A 335 -1.74 -29.20 4.85
C PRO A 335 -0.68 -28.49 3.99
N PHE A 336 0.32 -29.23 3.49
CA PHE A 336 1.37 -28.79 2.56
C PHE A 336 2.61 -28.07 3.14
N PHE A 337 3.18 -28.56 4.24
CA PHE A 337 4.66 -28.68 4.29
C PHE A 337 5.02 -30.06 3.75
N GLY A 338 5.09 -30.17 2.42
CA GLY A 338 5.66 -31.36 1.79
C GLY A 338 7.17 -31.37 1.98
N VAL A 339 7.70 -32.52 2.40
CA VAL A 339 9.13 -32.85 2.57
C VAL A 339 10.03 -32.34 1.43
N LEU A 340 9.48 -32.20 0.22
CA LEU A 340 10.14 -31.63 -0.96
C LEU A 340 10.58 -30.16 -0.81
N GLY A 341 9.84 -29.32 -0.08
CA GLY A 341 10.22 -27.91 0.11
C GLY A 341 11.44 -27.73 1.01
N GLN A 342 11.58 -28.59 2.02
CA GLN A 342 12.75 -28.66 2.88
C GLN A 342 13.97 -29.23 2.13
N GLU A 343 13.78 -30.27 1.31
CA GLU A 343 14.87 -30.85 0.52
C GLU A 343 15.42 -29.90 -0.54
N ILE A 344 14.58 -29.10 -1.21
CA ILE A 344 15.05 -28.13 -2.22
C ILE A 344 15.87 -27.00 -1.57
N LEU A 345 15.46 -26.52 -0.39
CA LEU A 345 16.21 -25.50 0.34
C LEU A 345 17.54 -26.06 0.88
N TYR A 346 17.54 -27.29 1.39
CA TYR A 346 18.75 -27.96 1.90
C TYR A 346 19.75 -28.25 0.77
N THR A 347 19.28 -28.79 -0.36
CA THR A 347 20.13 -29.13 -1.51
C THR A 347 20.73 -27.90 -2.20
N PHE A 348 19.98 -26.79 -2.29
CA PHE A 348 20.51 -25.54 -2.86
C PHE A 348 21.58 -24.89 -1.96
N VAL A 349 21.43 -25.01 -0.64
CA VAL A 349 22.42 -24.52 0.35
C VAL A 349 23.66 -25.43 0.38
N GLU A 350 23.51 -26.75 0.35
CA GLU A 350 24.65 -27.69 0.32
C GLU A 350 25.46 -27.63 -0.98
N ALA A 351 24.82 -27.36 -2.13
CA ALA A 351 25.50 -27.27 -3.42
C ALA A 351 26.47 -26.07 -3.53
N ASN A 352 26.30 -25.03 -2.70
CA ASN A 352 27.09 -23.79 -2.76
C ASN A 352 28.05 -23.58 -1.56
N HIS A 353 28.35 -24.63 -0.79
CA HIS A 353 29.36 -24.58 0.27
C HIS A 353 30.79 -24.72 -0.30
N PRO A 354 31.71 -23.74 -0.07
CA PRO A 354 33.11 -23.85 -0.48
C PRO A 354 33.93 -24.83 0.38
N TRP A 355 33.31 -25.52 1.34
CA TRP A 355 33.97 -26.49 2.24
C TRP A 355 33.94 -27.93 1.75
N ASN A 356 33.18 -28.26 0.69
CA ASN A 356 33.08 -29.64 0.18
C ASN A 356 34.21 -30.06 -0.78
N SER A 357 35.13 -29.16 -1.12
CA SER A 357 36.35 -29.48 -1.89
C SER A 357 37.54 -29.91 -1.02
N LEU A 358 37.46 -29.76 0.31
CA LEU A 358 38.55 -30.08 1.24
C LEU A 358 38.45 -31.47 1.90
N LEU A 359 37.33 -32.18 1.72
CA LEU A 359 37.10 -33.52 2.31
C LEU A 359 37.07 -34.69 1.30
N LYS A 360 37.23 -34.42 -0.01
CA LYS A 360 37.32 -35.47 -1.06
C LYS A 360 38.75 -35.74 -1.55
N GLY A 361 39.75 -35.28 -0.79
CA GLY A 361 41.15 -35.31 -1.19
C GLY A 361 42.08 -36.08 -0.24
N GLN A 362 41.62 -37.10 0.48
CA GLN A 362 42.50 -38.03 1.20
C GLN A 362 41.91 -39.45 1.24
N HIS A 363 42.78 -40.43 0.99
CA HIS A 363 42.57 -41.88 0.86
C HIS A 363 42.26 -42.41 -0.55
N PHE A 364 43.32 -42.60 -1.33
CA PHE A 364 43.70 -43.92 -1.87
C PHE A 364 45.23 -43.92 -2.15
N ILE A 365 46.00 -44.54 -1.25
CA ILE A 365 47.21 -45.31 -1.58
C ILE A 365 46.88 -46.74 -1.17
#